data_AF-A0A6G4VPB9-F1
#
_entry.id   AF-A0A6G4VPB9-F1
#
_cell.length_a   1.000
_cell.length_b   1.000
_cell.length_c   1.000
_cell.angle_alpha   90.00
_cell.angle_beta   90.00
_cell.angle_gamma   90.00
#
_symmetry.space_group_name_H-M   'P 1'
#
loop_
_entity.id
_entity.type
_entity.pdbx_description
1 polymer ?
#
loop_
_entity_poly.entity_id
_entity_poly.type
_entity_poly.pdbx_seq_one_letter_code
_entity_poly.pdbx_strand_id
1 'polypeptide(L)' 'LTRPGPDDPDPWQEHGRGLLLIRALSSSCGHRPTESGKAVWFRLPVVPRQRKPTA' A
#
# COMPACT_ATOMS: atom_id res chain seq x y z
N LEU A 1 -23.04 -6.00 -11.66
CA LEU A 1 -21.86 -6.00 -10.76
C LEU A 1 -20.74 -6.71 -11.49
N THR A 2 -19.73 -5.98 -11.99
CA THR A 2 -18.60 -6.56 -12.72
C THR A 2 -17.67 -7.24 -11.72
N ARG A 3 -17.49 -8.55 -11.87
CA ARG A 3 -16.46 -9.29 -11.14
C ARG A 3 -15.12 -9.02 -11.85
N PRO A 4 -14.08 -8.52 -11.16
CA PRO A 4 -12.78 -8.34 -11.80
C PRO A 4 -12.27 -9.71 -12.25
N GLY A 5 -11.82 -9.78 -13.51
CA GLY A 5 -11.19 -10.98 -14.07
C GLY A 5 -9.84 -11.27 -13.40
N PRO A 6 -9.32 -12.50 -13.55
CA PRO A 6 -8.06 -12.94 -12.94
C PRO A 6 -6.81 -12.32 -13.58
N ASP A 7 -6.97 -11.37 -14.51
CA ASP A 7 -5.86 -10.72 -15.19
C ASP A 7 -4.92 -10.03 -14.19
N ASP A 8 -3.62 -10.23 -14.39
CA ASP A 8 -2.59 -9.54 -13.61
C ASP A 8 -2.80 -8.02 -13.77
N PRO A 9 -2.83 -7.25 -12.67
CA PRO A 9 -2.98 -5.81 -12.76
C PRO A 9 -1.83 -5.26 -13.60
N ASP A 10 -2.17 -4.46 -14.61
CA ASP A 10 -1.14 -3.77 -15.40
C ASP A 10 -0.27 -2.94 -14.44
N PRO A 11 1.07 -3.13 -14.48
CA PRO A 11 1.99 -2.56 -13.50
C PRO A 11 1.98 -1.04 -13.46
N TRP A 12 1.42 -0.37 -14.47
CA TRP A 12 1.30 1.09 -14.53
C TRP A 12 -0.07 1.62 -14.10
N GLN A 13 -0.98 0.74 -13.65
CA GLN A 13 -2.34 1.14 -13.35
C GLN A 13 -2.49 1.83 -12.00
N GLU A 14 -2.79 3.11 -12.06
CA GLU A 14 -3.00 3.96 -10.87
C GLU A 14 -4.41 3.91 -10.32
N HIS A 15 -5.38 3.37 -11.07
CA HIS A 15 -6.80 3.32 -10.70
C HIS A 15 -7.14 2.31 -9.59
N GLY A 16 -6.14 1.63 -9.04
CA GLY A 16 -6.29 0.79 -7.85
C GLY A 16 -6.35 1.60 -6.55
N ARG A 17 -6.55 0.92 -5.43
CA ARG A 17 -6.56 1.56 -4.09
C ARG A 17 -5.16 1.81 -3.53
N GLY A 18 -4.11 1.32 -4.20
CA GLY A 18 -2.73 1.32 -3.69
C GLY A 18 -2.18 2.71 -3.39
N LEU A 19 -2.29 3.64 -4.34
CA LEU A 19 -1.80 5.01 -4.16
C LEU A 19 -2.59 5.78 -3.10
N LEU A 20 -3.90 5.54 -2.99
CA LEU A 20 -4.74 6.13 -1.94
C LEU A 20 -4.32 5.63 -0.55
N LEU A 21 -4.03 4.34 -0.40
CA LEU A 21 -3.53 3.77 0.85
C LEU A 21 -2.14 4.32 1.21
N ILE A 22 -1.22 4.39 0.23
CA ILE A 22 0.12 4.97 0.44
C ILE A 22 0.02 6.43 0.89
N ARG A 23 -0.84 7.23 0.26
CA ARG A 23 -1.04 8.64 0.61
C ARG A 23 -1.61 8.80 2.01
N ALA A 24 -2.63 8.03 2.36
CA ALA A 24 -3.25 8.05 3.69
C ALA A 24 -2.26 7.63 4.78
N LEU A 25 -1.50 6.56 4.54
CA LEU A 25 -0.44 6.12 5.45
C LEU A 25 0.62 7.20 5.60
N SER A 26 1.20 7.69 4.51
CA SER A 26 2.20 8.76 4.52
C SER A 26 1.74 10.00 5.28
N SER A 27 0.46 10.39 5.12
CA SER A 27 -0.15 11.49 5.87
C SER A 27 -0.39 11.18 7.36
N SER A 28 -0.68 9.93 7.71
CA SER A 28 -0.92 9.50 9.09
C SER A 28 0.36 9.26 9.88
N CYS A 29 1.47 9.01 9.19
CA CYS A 29 2.76 8.78 9.80
C CYS A 29 3.41 10.13 10.12
N GLY A 30 3.09 10.67 11.30
CA GLY A 30 3.78 11.83 11.85
C GLY A 30 5.31 11.62 11.80
N HIS A 31 6.04 12.68 11.50
CA HIS A 31 7.48 12.63 11.35
C HIS A 31 8.20 13.36 12.48
N ARG A 32 9.30 12.78 12.95
CA ARG A 32 10.20 13.43 13.91
C ARG A 32 11.41 13.99 13.15
N PRO A 33 11.73 15.29 13.25
CA PRO A 33 13.00 15.80 12.76
C PRO A 33 14.16 15.18 13.55
N THR A 34 15.27 14.92 12.86
CA THR A 34 16.56 14.48 13.41
C THR A 34 17.65 15.41 12.88
N GLU A 35 18.84 15.41 13.52
CA GLU A 35 19.99 16.21 13.05
C GLU A 35 20.37 15.93 11.59
N SER A 36 20.04 14.74 11.09
CA SER A 36 20.36 14.28 9.73
C SER A 36 19.14 14.25 8.78
N GLY A 37 17.95 14.66 9.22
CA GLY A 37 16.74 14.65 8.38
C GLY A 37 15.44 14.30 9.10
N LYS A 38 14.70 13.30 8.59
CA LYS A 38 13.33 12.96 9.03
C LYS A 38 13.22 11.48 9.37
N ALA A 39 12.74 11.17 10.58
CA ALA A 39 12.39 9.82 11.01
C ALA A 39 10.87 9.64 11.07
N VAL A 40 10.37 8.49 10.60
CA VAL A 40 8.94 8.14 10.55
C VAL A 40 8.77 6.70 11.01
N TRP A 41 7.76 6.43 11.84
CA TRP A 41 7.42 5.08 12.27
C TRP A 41 5.93 4.83 12.10
N PHE A 42 5.59 3.63 11.62
CA PHE A 42 4.21 3.16 11.55
C PHE A 42 4.15 1.67 11.84
N ARG A 43 3.00 1.23 12.37
CA ARG A 43 2.70 -0.18 12.57
C ARG A 43 1.80 -0.62 11.44
N LEU A 44 2.26 -1.58 10.64
CA LEU A 44 1.42 -2.24 9.65
C LEU A 44 0.81 -3.49 10.28
N PRO A 45 -0.50 -3.74 10.15
CA PRO A 45 -1.04 -5.05 10.51
C PRO A 45 -0.36 -6.11 9.64
N VAL A 46 0.03 -7.23 10.26
CA VAL A 46 0.58 -8.37 9.52
C VAL A 46 -0.52 -8.86 8.58
N VAL A 47 -0.34 -8.61 7.29
CA VAL A 47 -1.27 -9.14 6.27
C VAL A 47 -1.07 -10.66 6.26
N PRO A 48 -2.12 -11.48 6.51
CA PRO A 48 -2.01 -12.93 6.36
C PRO A 48 -1.47 -13.25 4.97
N ARG A 49 -0.63 -14.29 4.83
CA ARG A 49 -0.05 -14.73 3.54
C ARG A 49 -1.07 -14.56 2.42
N GLN A 50 -0.79 -13.66 1.47
CA GLN A 50 -1.62 -13.52 0.28
C GLN A 50 -1.82 -14.93 -0.32
N ARG A 51 -3.09 -15.34 -0.46
CA ARG A 51 -3.42 -16.56 -1.20
C ARG A 51 -2.88 -16.37 -2.61
N LYS A 52 -1.88 -17.18 -2.98
CA LYS A 52 -1.46 -17.28 -4.38
C LYS A 52 -2.69 -17.69 -5.19
N PRO A 53 -3.00 -17.03 -6.32
CA PRO A 53 -3.97 -17.56 -7.26
C PRO A 53 -3.50 -18.95 -7.66
N THR A 54 -4.39 -19.94 -7.52
CA THR A 54 -4.15 -21.27 -8.10
C THR A 54 -4.36 -21.12 -9.59
N ALA A 55 -3.38 -21.57 -10.38
CA ALA A 55 -3.37 -21.51 -11.84
C ALA A 55 -4.58 -22.22 -12.46
#